data_AF-A0AA43JVN3-F1
#
_entry.id   AF-A0AA43JVN3-F1
#
_cell.length_a   1.000
_cell.length_b   1.000
_cell.length_c   1.000
_cell.angle_alpha   90.00
_cell.angle_beta   90.00
_cell.angle_gamma   90.00
#
_symmetry.space_group_name_H-M   'P 1'
#
loop_
_entity.id
_entity.type
_entity.pdbx_description
1 polymer ?
#
loop_
_entity_poly.entity_id
_entity_poly.type
_entity_poly.pdbx_seq_one_letter_code
_entity_poly.pdbx_strand_id
1 'polypeptide(L)'
;MGGQRRFGNNHTPILSWVLLAGLIVAASPGMAQERGAPEGEWRTWGADMWSTRYSPLDQIDASNFADLEVAWVWRGDNFSPGPDPLLRATPIYAEGKLFSVAGSRRSAVAIDPATGETLWVFREPETKRWRDSMRQNYGKGVAYDVVDGRGRIYLITPAFFLWALDAETGRPVEGFGDHGVVDLLDDLGPWPHDRAEGLPPEIGYITNSTPPIVVNGVVVVGNSHEQGYYQTRKENVPGNILAYDGKTGNHLWTFNVIPQEGEFGNDTWENDAWKWTGNVSTWAPMSADPELGLVYIATDPPTIDYFGGFHPGNNLFSTSIVALDLETGERRWHFQTVHHDIWNYDNPAAPNLVDITVDGRPIKALVQTTKQSFAYVLDRATGEPVWPIEERPVPQSDVPGEHTSPTQPFPTRPAAYEMQGLTKDDLIDFTPALRAEAEEILSHYRYGPLFTPPSIQGAPDGTEAA
;
A
#
# COMPACT_ATOMS: atom_id res chain seq x y z
N MET A 1 -82.43 56.33 1.85
CA MET A 1 -83.29 55.66 0.84
C MET A 1 -83.18 56.43 -0.47
N GLY A 2 -82.63 55.94 -1.58
CA GLY A 2 -81.77 54.82 -1.90
C GLY A 2 -81.03 55.24 -3.19
N GLY A 3 -79.69 55.24 -3.12
CA GLY A 3 -78.83 55.92 -4.09
C GLY A 3 -78.44 55.07 -5.29
N GLN A 4 -78.75 55.60 -6.47
CA GLN A 4 -77.84 55.96 -7.58
C GLN A 4 -76.42 55.34 -7.69
N ARG A 5 -76.04 55.10 -8.97
CA ARG A 5 -74.70 55.21 -9.62
C ARG A 5 -73.79 53.97 -9.57
N ARG A 6 -72.90 53.67 -10.53
CA ARG A 6 -72.62 54.04 -11.95
C ARG A 6 -71.30 53.31 -12.30
N PHE A 7 -71.10 52.94 -13.58
CA PHE A 7 -69.83 52.67 -14.29
C PHE A 7 -68.91 51.54 -13.76
N GLY A 8 -68.15 50.78 -14.54
CA GLY A 8 -67.77 50.77 -15.94
C GLY A 8 -66.45 49.98 -16.09
N ASN A 9 -66.22 49.41 -17.28
CA ASN A 9 -64.97 48.94 -17.87
C ASN A 9 -64.34 47.56 -17.52
N ASN A 10 -64.33 46.72 -18.56
CA ASN A 10 -63.19 46.00 -19.15
C ASN A 10 -62.18 45.33 -18.22
N HIS A 11 -62.26 44.00 -18.15
CA HIS A 11 -61.13 43.15 -17.76
C HIS A 11 -60.51 42.52 -19.02
N THR A 12 -59.25 42.87 -19.28
CA THR A 12 -58.32 42.20 -20.21
C THR A 12 -57.24 41.54 -19.34
N PRO A 13 -56.74 40.34 -19.69
CA PRO A 13 -56.13 39.43 -18.72
C PRO A 13 -54.66 39.78 -18.48
N ILE A 14 -54.22 39.67 -17.23
CA ILE A 14 -52.80 39.74 -16.86
C ILE A 14 -52.34 38.30 -16.62
N LEU A 15 -51.36 37.88 -17.42
CA LEU A 15 -50.54 36.68 -17.24
C LEU A 15 -49.91 36.69 -15.83
N SER A 16 -50.26 35.70 -15.02
CA SER A 16 -49.53 35.39 -13.80
C SER A 16 -48.26 34.62 -14.14
N TRP A 17 -47.13 35.31 -14.13
CA TRP A 17 -45.81 34.68 -14.06
C TRP A 17 -45.63 34.10 -12.65
N VAL A 18 -45.67 32.78 -12.53
CA VAL A 18 -45.16 32.08 -11.34
C VAL A 18 -43.64 32.04 -11.47
N LEU A 19 -42.97 32.96 -10.78
CA LEU A 19 -41.53 32.89 -10.52
C LEU A 19 -41.27 31.70 -9.61
N LEU A 20 -40.97 30.54 -10.20
CA LEU A 20 -40.31 29.45 -9.48
C LEU A 20 -38.86 29.90 -9.25
N ALA A 21 -38.58 30.46 -8.08
CA ALA A 21 -37.21 30.66 -7.63
C ALA A 21 -36.59 29.27 -7.38
N GLY A 22 -36.01 28.68 -8.43
CA GLY A 22 -35.13 27.54 -8.29
C GLY A 22 -33.91 27.99 -7.51
N LEU A 23 -33.80 27.56 -6.26
CA LEU A 23 -32.53 27.53 -5.55
C LEU A 23 -31.60 26.62 -6.36
N ILE A 24 -30.80 27.23 -7.23
CA ILE A 24 -29.55 26.63 -7.67
C ILE A 24 -28.67 26.65 -6.44
N VAL A 25 -28.70 25.57 -5.66
CA VAL A 25 -27.61 25.24 -4.75
C VAL A 25 -26.43 24.99 -5.68
N ALA A 26 -25.61 26.02 -5.89
CA ALA A 26 -24.27 25.82 -6.40
C ALA A 26 -23.59 24.93 -5.37
N ALA A 27 -23.48 23.64 -5.69
CA ALA A 27 -22.62 22.75 -4.94
C ALA A 27 -21.22 23.32 -5.07
N SER A 28 -20.72 23.96 -4.01
CA SER A 28 -19.32 24.31 -3.91
C SER A 28 -18.52 23.02 -4.11
N PRO A 29 -17.63 22.93 -5.11
CA PRO A 29 -16.89 21.69 -5.39
C PRO A 29 -16.02 21.22 -4.22
N GLY A 30 -15.82 22.07 -3.19
CA GLY A 30 -15.05 21.75 -1.99
C GLY A 30 -15.80 21.02 -0.85
N MET A 31 -17.13 20.88 -0.88
CA MET A 31 -17.87 20.25 0.25
C MET A 31 -18.05 18.73 0.13
N ALA A 32 -17.61 18.09 -0.96
CA ALA A 32 -17.80 16.65 -1.19
C ALA A 32 -16.58 15.78 -0.79
N GLN A 33 -15.60 16.35 -0.09
CA GLN A 33 -14.29 15.69 0.10
C GLN A 33 -13.72 15.78 1.52
N GLU A 34 -14.55 16.07 2.53
CA GLU A 34 -14.12 15.95 3.93
C GLU A 34 -14.13 14.46 4.33
N ARG A 35 -13.06 13.75 3.96
CA ARG A 35 -12.92 12.28 4.08
C ARG A 35 -12.32 11.87 5.44
N GLY A 36 -12.89 12.41 6.52
CA GLY A 36 -12.71 11.92 7.90
C GLY A 36 -11.62 12.57 8.74
N ALA A 37 -10.65 13.28 8.16
CA ALA A 37 -9.70 14.09 8.93
C ALA A 37 -10.24 15.53 9.10
N PRO A 38 -10.07 16.17 10.28
CA PRO A 38 -10.33 17.60 10.42
C PRO A 38 -9.56 18.43 9.40
N GLU A 39 -10.13 19.57 9.02
CA GLU A 39 -9.50 20.49 8.06
C GLU A 39 -8.04 20.81 8.44
N GLY A 40 -7.14 20.56 7.50
CA GLY A 40 -5.70 20.80 7.63
C GLY A 40 -4.90 19.69 8.32
N GLU A 41 -5.53 18.65 8.86
CA GLU A 41 -4.83 17.50 9.43
C GLU A 41 -4.49 16.42 8.39
N TRP A 42 -3.43 15.63 8.65
CA TRP A 42 -2.98 14.51 7.82
C TRP A 42 -2.85 13.27 8.71
N ARG A 43 -3.99 12.61 9.00
CA ARG A 43 -4.11 11.59 10.05
C ARG A 43 -3.70 10.18 9.62
N THR A 44 -3.65 9.89 8.32
CA THR A 44 -3.26 8.59 7.78
C THR A 44 -2.07 8.74 6.84
N TRP A 45 -1.34 7.65 6.58
CA TRP A 45 -0.19 7.68 5.67
C TRP A 45 -0.55 8.23 4.27
N GLY A 46 -1.77 7.96 3.80
CA GLY A 46 -2.28 8.33 2.48
C GLY A 46 -3.20 9.56 2.46
N ALA A 47 -3.13 10.43 3.47
CA ALA A 47 -4.06 11.54 3.76
C ALA A 47 -5.42 11.12 4.31
N ASP A 48 -6.06 10.15 3.67
CA ASP A 48 -7.32 9.54 4.09
C ASP A 48 -7.23 8.00 4.05
N MET A 49 -8.31 7.30 4.44
CA MET A 49 -8.36 5.83 4.36
C MET A 49 -8.33 5.31 2.92
N TRP A 50 -8.69 6.17 1.95
CA TRP A 50 -8.72 5.83 0.53
C TRP A 50 -7.35 5.98 -0.14
N SER A 51 -6.36 6.47 0.60
CA SER A 51 -4.99 6.73 0.14
C SER A 51 -4.93 7.71 -1.04
N THR A 52 -5.79 8.73 -1.04
CA THR A 52 -5.89 9.67 -2.15
C THR A 52 -4.70 10.62 -2.26
N ARG A 53 -3.97 10.81 -1.15
CA ARG A 53 -2.87 11.78 -1.02
C ARG A 53 -3.26 13.21 -1.41
N TYR A 54 -4.53 13.54 -1.25
CA TYR A 54 -5.08 14.85 -1.56
C TYR A 54 -5.24 15.69 -0.29
N SER A 55 -4.86 16.96 -0.36
CA SER A 55 -5.16 17.96 0.67
C SER A 55 -6.09 19.01 0.08
N PRO A 56 -7.19 19.37 0.77
CA PRO A 56 -8.08 20.44 0.32
C PRO A 56 -7.51 21.85 0.57
N LEU A 57 -6.38 21.98 1.28
CA LEU A 57 -5.76 23.27 1.56
C LEU A 57 -5.27 23.93 0.26
N ASP A 58 -5.60 25.20 0.09
CA ASP A 58 -5.33 25.98 -1.13
C ASP A 58 -4.52 27.26 -0.87
N GLN A 59 -3.98 27.44 0.35
CA GLN A 59 -3.12 28.58 0.68
C GLN A 59 -1.90 28.67 -0.24
N ILE A 60 -1.32 27.52 -0.59
CA ILE A 60 -0.23 27.40 -1.57
C ILE A 60 -0.83 26.87 -2.87
N ASP A 61 -0.72 27.66 -3.94
CA ASP A 61 -1.28 27.36 -5.24
C ASP A 61 -0.30 27.71 -6.38
N ALA A 62 -0.73 27.50 -7.63
CA ALA A 62 0.11 27.77 -8.80
C ALA A 62 0.49 29.25 -8.98
N SER A 63 -0.21 30.19 -8.33
CA SER A 63 0.06 31.63 -8.41
C SER A 63 1.14 32.10 -7.43
N ASN A 64 1.37 31.38 -6.33
CA ASN A 64 2.31 31.76 -5.27
C ASN A 64 3.38 30.71 -4.93
N PHE A 65 3.36 29.52 -5.56
CA PHE A 65 4.33 28.45 -5.30
C PHE A 65 5.80 28.91 -5.45
N ALA A 66 6.07 29.87 -6.33
CA ALA A 66 7.41 30.41 -6.55
C ALA A 66 7.95 31.20 -5.34
N ASP A 67 7.09 31.61 -4.40
CA ASP A 67 7.45 32.37 -3.21
C ASP A 67 7.71 31.47 -1.98
N LEU A 68 7.67 30.13 -2.15
CA LEU A 68 7.83 29.19 -1.05
C LEU A 68 9.24 29.27 -0.44
N GLU A 69 9.30 29.43 0.88
CA GLU A 69 10.55 29.41 1.64
C GLU A 69 10.57 28.30 2.70
N VAL A 70 11.77 27.86 3.07
CA VAL A 70 11.95 26.87 4.13
C VAL A 70 11.68 27.53 5.48
N ALA A 71 10.63 27.11 6.17
CA ALA A 71 10.33 27.58 7.52
C ALA A 71 11.34 27.06 8.56
N TRP A 72 11.65 25.76 8.50
CA TRP A 72 12.65 25.09 9.34
C TRP A 72 13.07 23.74 8.73
N VAL A 73 14.16 23.16 9.25
CA VAL A 73 14.63 21.82 8.88
C VAL A 73 14.83 20.99 10.15
N TRP A 74 14.13 19.87 10.25
CA TRP A 74 14.33 18.89 11.31
C TRP A 74 15.30 17.80 10.85
N ARG A 75 16.28 17.47 11.69
CA ARG A 75 17.32 16.48 11.37
C ARG A 75 17.04 15.14 12.02
N GLY A 76 16.56 14.18 11.23
CA GLY A 76 16.37 12.78 11.63
C GLY A 76 17.54 11.86 11.29
N ASP A 77 18.53 12.35 10.56
CA ASP A 77 19.67 11.57 10.08
C ASP A 77 20.65 11.17 11.20
N ASN A 78 20.55 11.79 12.37
CA ASN A 78 21.36 11.51 13.57
C ASN A 78 20.74 10.48 14.53
N PHE A 79 19.68 9.78 14.13
CA PHE A 79 19.01 8.75 14.94
C PHE A 79 19.62 7.34 14.78
N SER A 80 20.68 7.22 13.99
CA SER A 80 21.43 5.99 13.71
C SER A 80 22.88 6.11 14.20
N PRO A 81 23.63 4.99 14.38
CA PRO A 81 25.05 5.03 14.78
C PRO A 81 25.95 5.87 13.86
N GLY A 82 25.53 6.09 12.62
CA GLY A 82 26.06 7.09 11.70
C GLY A 82 24.92 7.77 10.93
N PRO A 83 25.20 8.80 10.12
CA PRO A 83 24.19 9.47 9.32
C PRO A 83 23.41 8.47 8.46
N ASP A 84 22.08 8.47 8.59
CA ASP A 84 21.19 7.65 7.77
C ASP A 84 20.66 8.47 6.59
N PRO A 85 21.09 8.20 5.35
CA PRO A 85 20.64 8.96 4.19
C PRO A 85 19.22 8.56 3.73
N LEU A 86 18.63 7.51 4.32
CA LEU A 86 17.35 6.96 3.87
C LEU A 86 16.22 7.32 4.84
N LEU A 87 15.47 8.38 4.50
CA LEU A 87 14.23 8.77 5.15
C LEU A 87 13.06 8.58 4.18
N ARG A 88 12.17 7.64 4.49
CA ARG A 88 10.99 7.29 3.66
C ARG A 88 9.66 7.67 4.30
N ALA A 89 9.70 8.19 5.53
CA ALA A 89 8.51 8.39 6.33
C ALA A 89 7.63 9.51 5.76
N THR A 90 6.31 9.26 5.69
CA THR A 90 5.33 10.34 5.59
C THR A 90 4.95 10.74 7.02
N PRO A 91 5.25 11.98 7.47
CA PRO A 91 4.82 12.45 8.77
C PRO A 91 3.29 12.51 8.87
N ILE A 92 2.76 12.17 10.04
CA ILE A 92 1.34 12.31 10.38
C ILE A 92 1.16 13.62 11.12
N TYR A 93 0.23 14.47 10.67
CA TYR A 93 -0.13 15.69 11.37
C TYR A 93 -1.49 15.51 12.06
N ALA A 94 -1.48 15.47 13.39
CA ALA A 94 -2.69 15.30 14.19
C ALA A 94 -2.55 16.00 15.54
N GLU A 95 -3.64 16.55 16.07
CA GLU A 95 -3.68 17.22 17.39
C GLU A 95 -2.58 18.29 17.56
N GLY A 96 -2.28 19.02 16.47
CA GLY A 96 -1.27 20.08 16.48
C GLY A 96 0.19 19.59 16.52
N LYS A 97 0.46 18.30 16.35
CA LYS A 97 1.82 17.72 16.36
C LYS A 97 2.11 16.96 15.07
N LEU A 98 3.38 16.94 14.67
CA LEU A 98 3.89 16.04 13.64
C LEU A 98 4.44 14.77 14.28
N PHE A 99 3.98 13.60 13.85
CA PHE A 99 4.49 12.30 14.25
C PHE A 99 5.20 11.63 13.09
N SER A 100 6.40 11.10 13.34
CA SER A 100 7.18 10.42 12.30
C SER A 100 8.07 9.34 12.91
N VAL A 101 8.87 8.69 12.06
CA VAL A 101 9.93 7.77 12.47
C VAL A 101 11.28 8.21 11.94
N ALA A 102 12.35 7.93 12.68
CA ALA A 102 13.71 8.26 12.27
C ALA A 102 14.75 7.21 12.66
N GLY A 103 15.79 7.14 11.82
CA GLY A 103 16.94 6.25 11.95
C GLY A 103 16.61 4.76 11.75
N SER A 104 17.65 3.95 11.79
CA SER A 104 17.64 2.50 11.59
C SER A 104 16.92 1.74 12.70
N ARG A 105 16.68 2.40 13.84
CA ARG A 105 15.87 1.86 14.94
C ARG A 105 14.37 2.17 14.79
N ARG A 106 13.99 2.98 13.79
CA ARG A 106 12.63 3.48 13.61
C ARG A 106 12.10 4.12 14.89
N SER A 107 12.89 5.03 15.47
CA SER A 107 12.47 5.75 16.68
C SER A 107 11.28 6.62 16.32
N ALA A 108 10.15 6.48 17.02
CA ALA A 108 9.02 7.37 16.83
C ALA A 108 9.33 8.73 17.47
N VAL A 109 8.92 9.79 16.80
CA VAL A 109 9.17 11.17 17.22
C VAL A 109 7.88 11.98 17.13
N ALA A 110 7.68 12.90 18.07
CA ALA A 110 6.75 14.00 17.92
C ALA A 110 7.52 15.31 17.78
N ILE A 111 7.05 16.18 16.88
CA ILE A 111 7.68 17.43 16.51
C ILE A 111 6.62 18.53 16.55
N ASP A 112 6.98 19.69 17.08
CA ASP A 112 6.19 20.91 16.98
C ASP A 112 6.25 21.42 15.53
N PRO A 113 5.11 21.48 14.80
CA PRO A 113 5.09 21.90 13.39
C PRO A 113 5.47 23.37 13.18
N ALA A 114 5.31 24.24 14.19
CA ALA A 114 5.58 25.66 14.07
C ALA A 114 7.07 25.97 14.24
N THR A 115 7.77 25.20 15.08
CA THR A 115 9.18 25.48 15.44
C THR A 115 10.18 24.45 14.93
N GLY A 116 9.72 23.23 14.62
CA GLY A 116 10.58 22.09 14.34
C GLY A 116 11.21 21.47 15.60
N GLU A 117 10.76 21.83 16.80
CA GLU A 117 11.25 21.28 18.07
C GLU A 117 10.80 19.82 18.26
N THR A 118 11.72 18.92 18.63
CA THR A 118 11.36 17.55 19.03
C THR A 118 10.73 17.57 20.42
N LEU A 119 9.45 17.21 20.51
CA LEU A 119 8.67 17.18 21.75
C LEU A 119 8.95 15.91 22.57
N TRP A 120 8.95 14.76 21.91
CA TRP A 120 9.31 13.49 22.52
C TRP A 120 9.89 12.51 21.50
N VAL A 121 10.62 11.52 22.01
CA VAL A 121 11.16 10.40 21.24
C VAL A 121 10.84 9.12 21.98
N PHE A 122 10.26 8.15 21.25
CA PHE A 122 10.19 6.76 21.68
C PHE A 122 11.17 5.92 20.86
N ARG A 123 11.89 5.04 21.56
CA ARG A 123 12.83 4.11 20.93
C ARG A 123 12.69 2.76 21.61
N GLU A 124 12.38 1.74 20.83
CA GLU A 124 12.35 0.35 21.30
C GLU A 124 13.69 -0.01 21.98
N PRO A 125 13.71 -0.84 23.04
CA PRO A 125 14.94 -1.45 23.54
C PRO A 125 15.76 -2.11 22.42
N GLU A 126 17.09 -2.18 22.61
CA GLU A 126 17.95 -2.88 21.66
C GLU A 126 17.71 -4.39 21.76
N THR A 127 17.19 -4.97 20.68
CA THR A 127 16.90 -6.41 20.58
C THR A 127 17.80 -7.05 19.52
N LYS A 128 18.04 -8.36 19.65
CA LYS A 128 18.70 -9.12 18.58
C LYS A 128 17.87 -9.09 17.30
N ARG A 129 16.55 -9.22 17.41
CA ARG A 129 15.59 -9.09 16.30
C ARG A 129 15.74 -7.79 15.52
N TRP A 130 15.96 -6.66 16.19
CA TRP A 130 16.29 -5.41 15.49
C TRP A 130 17.65 -5.50 14.78
N ARG A 131 18.71 -5.94 15.47
CA ARG A 131 20.06 -6.06 14.88
C ARG A 131 20.10 -6.92 13.63
N ASP A 132 19.31 -7.99 13.62
CA ASP A 132 19.23 -8.94 12.51
C ASP A 132 18.14 -8.58 11.48
N SER A 133 17.42 -7.46 11.67
CA SER A 133 16.37 -7.03 10.75
C SER A 133 16.94 -6.61 9.40
N MET A 134 16.40 -7.18 8.32
CA MET A 134 16.83 -6.91 6.94
C MET A 134 16.34 -5.56 6.39
N ARG A 135 15.50 -4.82 7.16
CA ARG A 135 14.87 -3.57 6.73
C ARG A 135 14.85 -2.47 7.80
N GLN A 136 15.95 -2.35 8.55
CA GLN A 136 16.12 -1.34 9.61
C GLN A 136 15.78 0.11 9.16
N ASN A 137 16.24 0.53 7.97
CA ASN A 137 16.12 1.89 7.44
C ASN A 137 14.97 2.09 6.42
N TYR A 138 13.94 1.22 6.44
CA TYR A 138 12.82 1.29 5.49
C TYR A 138 11.52 1.87 6.08
N GLY A 139 11.54 2.45 7.29
CA GLY A 139 10.32 2.89 7.99
C GLY A 139 9.55 4.00 7.25
N LYS A 140 8.30 3.73 6.88
CA LYS A 140 7.41 4.67 6.16
C LYS A 140 6.53 5.55 7.05
N GLY A 141 6.60 5.44 8.38
CA GLY A 141 5.88 6.31 9.30
C GLY A 141 5.26 5.56 10.48
N VAL A 142 4.24 6.18 11.07
CA VAL A 142 3.39 5.64 12.14
C VAL A 142 1.92 5.69 11.70
N ALA A 143 1.04 5.02 12.45
CA ALA A 143 -0.40 5.24 12.34
C ALA A 143 -0.90 6.03 13.56
N TYR A 144 -2.00 6.76 13.40
CA TYR A 144 -2.65 7.53 14.46
C TYR A 144 -4.13 7.18 14.56
N ASP A 145 -4.66 7.15 15.77
CA ASP A 145 -6.09 7.08 16.05
C ASP A 145 -6.43 7.78 17.37
N VAL A 146 -7.72 7.99 17.64
CA VAL A 146 -8.23 8.49 18.93
C VAL A 146 -8.95 7.37 19.67
N VAL A 147 -8.39 6.93 20.79
CA VAL A 147 -8.97 5.88 21.64
C VAL A 147 -9.39 6.48 22.97
N ASP A 148 -10.67 6.34 23.33
CA ASP A 148 -11.25 6.89 24.56
C ASP A 148 -10.96 8.40 24.75
N GLY A 149 -10.97 9.16 23.65
CA GLY A 149 -10.72 10.61 23.65
C GLY A 149 -9.25 11.00 23.79
N ARG A 150 -8.30 10.08 23.60
CA ARG A 150 -6.86 10.35 23.62
C ARG A 150 -6.20 9.90 22.33
N GLY A 151 -5.36 10.76 21.76
CA GLY A 151 -4.52 10.42 20.63
C GLY A 151 -3.57 9.25 20.95
N ARG A 152 -3.46 8.33 20.01
CA ARG A 152 -2.62 7.13 20.10
C ARG A 152 -1.83 6.96 18.82
N ILE A 153 -0.55 6.63 18.97
CA ILE A 153 0.37 6.33 17.88
C ILE A 153 0.64 4.83 17.87
N TYR A 154 0.47 4.19 16.72
CA TYR A 154 0.86 2.80 16.51
C TYR A 154 2.14 2.74 15.68
N LEU A 155 3.10 1.99 16.20
CA LEU A 155 4.43 1.82 15.62
C LEU A 155 4.73 0.33 15.50
N ILE A 156 5.01 -0.15 14.28
CA ILE A 156 5.63 -1.45 14.09
C ILE A 156 7.13 -1.24 13.99
N THR A 157 7.92 -1.92 14.81
CA THR A 157 9.38 -1.74 14.82
C THR A 157 10.09 -2.74 13.89
N PRO A 158 11.38 -2.55 13.56
CA PRO A 158 12.11 -3.50 12.72
C PRO A 158 12.25 -4.89 13.37
N ALA A 159 12.15 -4.97 14.69
CA ALA A 159 12.11 -6.23 15.44
C ALA A 159 10.75 -6.95 15.34
N PHE A 160 9.76 -6.41 14.63
CA PHE A 160 8.43 -7.00 14.45
C PHE A 160 7.58 -6.99 15.73
N PHE A 161 7.64 -5.90 16.49
CA PHE A 161 6.73 -5.60 17.60
C PHE A 161 5.77 -4.48 17.19
N LEU A 162 4.50 -4.59 17.59
CA LEU A 162 3.51 -3.51 17.48
C LEU A 162 3.38 -2.78 18.82
N TRP A 163 3.76 -1.51 18.84
CA TRP A 163 3.65 -0.64 20.01
C TRP A 163 2.45 0.31 19.87
N ALA A 164 1.75 0.54 20.98
CA ALA A 164 0.82 1.65 21.12
C ALA A 164 1.41 2.69 22.08
N LEU A 165 1.53 3.93 21.63
CA LEU A 165 2.09 5.05 22.38
C LEU A 165 1.04 6.13 22.58
N ASP A 166 1.04 6.77 23.74
CA ASP A 166 0.26 7.98 23.99
C ASP A 166 0.82 9.13 23.13
N ALA A 167 -0.03 9.77 22.33
CA ALA A 167 0.42 10.77 21.34
C ALA A 167 0.97 12.05 21.99
N GLU A 168 0.56 12.36 23.22
CA GLU A 168 1.05 13.53 23.96
C GLU A 168 2.46 13.27 24.52
N THR A 169 2.70 12.09 25.05
CA THR A 169 3.89 11.81 25.88
C THR A 169 4.91 10.87 25.26
N GLY A 170 4.53 10.12 24.22
CA GLY A 170 5.34 9.06 23.61
C GLY A 170 5.54 7.83 24.50
N ARG A 171 4.81 7.73 25.63
CA ARG A 171 4.91 6.60 26.55
C ARG A 171 4.07 5.41 26.05
N PRO A 172 4.54 4.17 26.24
CA PRO A 172 3.72 2.99 25.97
C PRO A 172 2.38 3.05 26.72
N VAL A 173 1.31 2.66 26.03
CA VAL A 173 -0.02 2.60 26.62
C VAL A 173 -0.16 1.32 27.41
N GLU A 174 -0.09 1.42 28.74
CA GLU A 174 -0.06 0.28 29.67
C GLU A 174 -1.13 -0.81 29.41
N GLY A 175 -2.33 -0.41 29.00
CA GLY A 175 -3.46 -1.32 28.75
C GLY A 175 -3.52 -1.94 27.35
N PHE A 176 -2.48 -1.78 26.53
CA PHE A 176 -2.41 -2.34 25.17
C PHE A 176 -1.42 -3.52 25.14
N GLY A 177 -1.88 -4.71 24.74
CA GLY A 177 -1.07 -5.92 24.72
C GLY A 177 -0.42 -6.19 26.08
N ASP A 178 0.87 -6.50 26.04
CA ASP A 178 1.73 -6.68 27.20
C ASP A 178 2.47 -5.38 27.53
N HIS A 179 1.88 -4.53 28.38
CA HIS A 179 2.47 -3.25 28.81
C HIS A 179 2.80 -2.26 27.67
N GLY A 180 1.93 -2.16 26.67
CA GLY A 180 2.02 -1.25 25.53
C GLY A 180 2.57 -1.86 24.25
N VAL A 181 2.87 -3.17 24.24
CA VAL A 181 3.43 -3.87 23.09
C VAL A 181 2.77 -5.22 22.83
N VAL A 182 2.66 -5.57 21.56
CA VAL A 182 2.31 -6.91 21.06
C VAL A 182 3.51 -7.49 20.31
N ASP A 183 3.86 -8.74 20.60
CA ASP A 183 4.80 -9.50 19.78
C ASP A 183 4.05 -10.12 18.60
N LEU A 184 4.30 -9.60 17.40
CA LEU A 184 3.57 -10.05 16.21
C LEU A 184 3.93 -11.49 15.81
N LEU A 185 5.04 -12.04 16.32
CA LEU A 185 5.39 -13.44 16.06
C LEU A 185 4.46 -14.42 16.78
N ASP A 186 3.86 -14.02 17.90
CA ASP A 186 2.95 -14.88 18.69
C ASP A 186 1.72 -15.30 17.86
N ASP A 187 1.28 -14.44 16.94
CA ASP A 187 0.06 -14.62 16.13
C ASP A 187 0.32 -14.89 14.64
N LEU A 188 1.60 -14.93 14.20
CA LEU A 188 1.97 -15.06 12.79
C LEU A 188 1.60 -16.44 12.20
N GLY A 189 1.57 -17.47 13.03
CA GLY A 189 1.29 -18.84 12.65
C GLY A 189 2.06 -19.85 13.51
N PRO A 190 2.08 -21.14 13.13
CA PRO A 190 2.68 -22.21 13.93
C PRO A 190 4.22 -22.25 13.82
N TRP A 191 4.87 -21.09 13.69
CA TRP A 191 6.32 -20.97 13.46
C TRP A 191 7.06 -20.91 14.79
N PRO A 192 8.11 -21.74 14.99
CA PRO A 192 8.92 -21.65 16.20
C PRO A 192 9.57 -20.27 16.28
N HIS A 193 9.46 -19.63 17.43
CA HIS A 193 10.06 -18.34 17.70
C HIS A 193 10.40 -18.20 19.18
N ASP A 194 11.26 -17.26 19.48
CA ASP A 194 11.52 -16.77 20.83
C ASP A 194 11.39 -15.25 20.83
N ARG A 195 10.82 -14.69 21.89
CA ARG A 195 10.57 -13.25 21.98
C ARG A 195 11.85 -12.42 21.85
N ALA A 196 12.95 -12.86 22.44
CA ALA A 196 14.24 -12.15 22.41
C ALA A 196 15.04 -12.46 21.13
N GLU A 197 15.02 -13.71 20.69
CA GLU A 197 15.88 -14.19 19.60
C GLU A 197 15.24 -14.07 18.19
N GLY A 198 13.91 -14.09 18.11
CA GLY A 198 13.13 -14.08 16.87
C GLY A 198 12.87 -15.47 16.29
N LEU A 199 12.73 -15.52 14.96
CA LEU A 199 12.63 -16.77 14.20
C LEU A 199 14.02 -17.42 14.06
N PRO A 200 14.13 -18.76 14.11
CA PRO A 200 15.31 -19.47 13.67
C PRO A 200 15.66 -19.09 12.21
N PRO A 201 16.90 -18.68 11.91
CA PRO A 201 17.29 -18.25 10.56
C PRO A 201 17.03 -19.30 9.47
N GLU A 202 17.01 -20.58 9.81
CA GLU A 202 16.73 -21.68 8.89
C GLU A 202 15.28 -21.73 8.39
N ILE A 203 14.32 -21.13 9.10
CA ILE A 203 12.91 -21.10 8.68
C ILE A 203 12.49 -19.77 8.05
N GLY A 204 13.26 -18.71 8.21
CA GLY A 204 12.90 -17.43 7.63
C GLY A 204 13.38 -16.17 8.33
N TYR A 205 13.07 -15.03 7.70
CA TYR A 205 13.20 -13.70 8.29
C TYR A 205 11.93 -12.91 8.01
N ILE A 206 11.35 -12.28 9.04
CA ILE A 206 10.24 -11.36 8.88
C ILE A 206 10.53 -10.05 9.61
N THR A 207 10.03 -8.97 9.04
CA THR A 207 10.07 -7.63 9.61
C THR A 207 8.89 -6.84 9.05
N ASN A 208 8.93 -5.52 9.14
CA ASN A 208 7.93 -4.66 8.56
C ASN A 208 8.61 -3.36 8.10
N SER A 209 8.11 -2.73 7.04
CA SER A 209 8.60 -1.42 6.56
C SER A 209 7.54 -0.30 6.57
N THR A 210 6.30 -0.63 6.93
CA THR A 210 5.12 0.20 6.68
C THR A 210 4.25 0.28 7.92
N PRO A 211 3.74 1.47 8.31
CA PRO A 211 2.86 1.57 9.45
C PRO A 211 1.61 0.69 9.27
N PRO A 212 0.96 0.27 10.38
CA PRO A 212 -0.33 -0.39 10.25
C PRO A 212 -1.36 0.61 9.68
N ILE A 213 -2.53 0.12 9.30
CA ILE A 213 -3.71 0.96 9.09
C ILE A 213 -4.68 0.74 10.25
N VAL A 214 -5.27 1.81 10.76
CA VAL A 214 -6.26 1.75 11.85
C VAL A 214 -7.60 2.19 11.30
N VAL A 215 -8.57 1.29 11.29
CA VAL A 215 -9.88 1.51 10.68
C VAL A 215 -10.94 0.99 11.64
N ASN A 216 -11.92 1.82 12.00
CA ASN A 216 -13.00 1.44 12.91
C ASN A 216 -12.52 0.75 14.22
N GLY A 217 -11.37 1.19 14.75
CA GLY A 217 -10.76 0.60 15.94
C GLY A 217 -10.03 -0.72 15.72
N VAL A 218 -9.88 -1.21 14.49
CA VAL A 218 -9.07 -2.39 14.12
C VAL A 218 -7.73 -1.94 13.55
N VAL A 219 -6.63 -2.46 14.11
CA VAL A 219 -5.26 -2.23 13.64
C VAL A 219 -4.86 -3.39 12.74
N VAL A 220 -4.78 -3.17 11.43
CA VAL A 220 -4.33 -4.17 10.46
C VAL A 220 -2.85 -3.98 10.18
N VAL A 221 -2.10 -5.08 10.23
CA VAL A 221 -0.64 -5.12 10.23
C VAL A 221 -0.15 -5.93 9.02
N GLY A 222 0.54 -5.24 8.11
CA GLY A 222 1.33 -5.86 7.05
C GLY A 222 2.73 -6.24 7.53
N ASN A 223 3.57 -6.69 6.61
CA ASN A 223 4.91 -7.19 6.93
C ASN A 223 5.86 -7.03 5.73
N SER A 224 7.10 -7.43 5.90
CA SER A 224 8.13 -7.42 4.87
C SER A 224 9.15 -8.50 5.16
N HIS A 225 9.76 -9.07 4.12
CA HIS A 225 10.86 -10.01 4.25
C HIS A 225 12.15 -9.37 3.75
N GLU A 226 13.26 -10.10 3.84
CA GLU A 226 14.45 -9.80 3.04
C GLU A 226 14.07 -9.66 1.56
N GLN A 227 14.76 -8.79 0.84
CA GLN A 227 14.48 -8.57 -0.58
C GLN A 227 14.63 -9.90 -1.34
N GLY A 228 13.68 -10.25 -2.20
CA GLY A 228 13.65 -11.57 -2.83
C GLY A 228 14.83 -11.82 -3.76
N TYR A 229 15.42 -10.77 -4.33
CA TYR A 229 16.68 -10.80 -5.08
C TYR A 229 17.96 -11.00 -4.24
N TYR A 230 17.84 -11.06 -2.91
CA TYR A 230 18.91 -11.50 -2.00
C TYR A 230 18.64 -12.88 -1.37
N GLN A 231 17.50 -13.53 -1.67
CA GLN A 231 17.19 -14.84 -1.11
C GLN A 231 18.13 -15.92 -1.63
N THR A 232 18.79 -16.61 -0.70
CA THR A 232 19.67 -17.75 -1.00
C THR A 232 19.04 -19.10 -0.66
N ARG A 233 17.78 -19.11 -0.21
CA ARG A 233 17.02 -20.31 0.19
C ARG A 233 15.62 -20.25 -0.38
N LYS A 234 15.00 -21.42 -0.54
CA LYS A 234 13.60 -21.54 -1.00
C LYS A 234 12.61 -21.52 0.18
N GLU A 235 13.10 -21.77 1.39
CA GLU A 235 12.32 -21.78 2.61
C GLU A 235 12.19 -20.37 3.21
N ASN A 236 10.97 -19.93 3.53
CA ASN A 236 10.75 -18.75 4.36
C ASN A 236 9.39 -18.84 5.07
N VAL A 237 9.16 -17.98 6.07
CA VAL A 237 7.82 -17.82 6.67
C VAL A 237 6.91 -17.00 5.74
N PRO A 238 5.59 -17.24 5.73
CA PRO A 238 4.64 -16.46 4.95
C PRO A 238 4.40 -15.08 5.58
N GLY A 239 4.10 -14.11 4.71
CA GLY A 239 3.70 -12.75 5.05
C GLY A 239 2.25 -12.62 5.46
N ASN A 240 1.81 -13.45 6.40
CA ASN A 240 0.45 -13.43 6.94
C ASN A 240 0.06 -12.03 7.47
N ILE A 241 -1.20 -11.67 7.28
CA ILE A 241 -1.75 -10.36 7.71
C ILE A 241 -2.43 -10.54 9.05
N LEU A 242 -2.11 -9.65 9.98
CA LEU A 242 -2.58 -9.72 11.36
C LEU A 242 -3.51 -8.55 11.65
N ALA A 243 -4.52 -8.76 12.47
CA ALA A 243 -5.36 -7.69 12.97
C ALA A 243 -5.54 -7.76 14.48
N TYR A 244 -5.59 -6.57 15.07
CA TYR A 244 -5.68 -6.38 16.51
C TYR A 244 -6.75 -5.35 16.86
N ASP A 245 -7.37 -5.53 18.01
CA ASP A 245 -8.20 -4.50 18.61
C ASP A 245 -7.31 -3.30 18.98
N GLY A 246 -7.59 -2.14 18.41
CA GLY A 246 -6.76 -0.94 18.57
C GLY A 246 -6.74 -0.42 19.99
N LYS A 247 -7.75 -0.72 20.80
CA LYS A 247 -7.82 -0.27 22.19
C LYS A 247 -6.97 -1.14 23.11
N THR A 248 -7.03 -2.45 22.94
CA THR A 248 -6.53 -3.45 23.89
C THR A 248 -5.31 -4.20 23.38
N GLY A 249 -5.04 -4.21 22.08
CA GLY A 249 -3.98 -5.00 21.46
C GLY A 249 -4.29 -6.50 21.39
N ASN A 250 -5.54 -6.91 21.68
CA ASN A 250 -5.94 -8.30 21.54
C ASN A 250 -5.96 -8.70 20.07
N HIS A 251 -5.40 -9.86 19.76
CA HIS A 251 -5.50 -10.47 18.43
C HIS A 251 -6.96 -10.71 18.05
N LEU A 252 -7.31 -10.37 16.80
CA LEU A 252 -8.65 -10.55 16.25
C LEU A 252 -8.66 -11.67 15.21
N TRP A 253 -7.77 -11.59 14.22
CA TRP A 253 -7.69 -12.55 13.13
C TRP A 253 -6.32 -12.55 12.45
N THR A 254 -6.02 -13.65 11.78
CA THR A 254 -4.87 -13.83 10.89
C THR A 254 -5.38 -14.28 9.52
N PHE A 255 -4.95 -13.61 8.46
CA PHE A 255 -5.20 -14.05 7.08
C PHE A 255 -3.95 -14.74 6.52
N ASN A 256 -4.10 -16.03 6.20
CA ASN A 256 -3.07 -16.83 5.54
C ASN A 256 -2.96 -16.42 4.07
N VAL A 257 -1.92 -15.65 3.75
CA VAL A 257 -1.68 -15.17 2.39
C VAL A 257 -1.17 -16.31 1.48
N ILE A 258 -0.40 -17.23 2.04
CA ILE A 258 -0.10 -18.52 1.41
C ILE A 258 -1.14 -19.52 1.95
N PRO A 259 -2.13 -19.93 1.15
CA PRO A 259 -3.24 -20.74 1.62
C PRO A 259 -2.77 -22.10 2.12
N GLN A 260 -3.31 -22.52 3.26
CA GLN A 260 -3.08 -23.83 3.86
C GLN A 260 -3.95 -24.91 3.21
N GLU A 261 -3.72 -26.18 3.55
CA GLU A 261 -4.51 -27.30 3.05
C GLU A 261 -6.02 -27.06 3.23
N GLY A 262 -6.78 -27.10 2.13
CA GLY A 262 -8.23 -26.89 2.12
C GLY A 262 -8.68 -25.42 2.04
N GLU A 263 -7.77 -24.45 2.17
CA GLU A 263 -8.06 -23.04 1.95
C GLU A 263 -8.13 -22.70 0.45
N PHE A 264 -8.89 -21.66 0.11
CA PHE A 264 -9.02 -21.21 -1.28
C PHE A 264 -7.66 -20.79 -1.86
N GLY A 265 -7.31 -21.28 -3.04
CA GLY A 265 -6.07 -20.96 -3.75
C GLY A 265 -4.91 -21.89 -3.42
N ASN A 266 -5.05 -22.78 -2.43
CA ASN A 266 -4.03 -23.78 -2.11
C ASN A 266 -3.72 -24.70 -3.30
N ASP A 267 -4.73 -24.99 -4.12
CA ASP A 267 -4.62 -25.78 -5.36
C ASP A 267 -3.74 -25.13 -6.44
N THR A 268 -3.44 -23.84 -6.30
CA THR A 268 -2.52 -23.11 -7.20
C THR A 268 -1.05 -23.20 -6.79
N TRP A 269 -0.76 -23.87 -5.68
CA TRP A 269 0.59 -24.20 -5.23
C TRP A 269 0.84 -25.68 -5.53
N GLU A 270 1.39 -25.94 -6.70
CA GLU A 270 1.72 -27.29 -7.11
C GLU A 270 2.83 -27.87 -6.21
N ASN A 271 3.00 -29.19 -6.26
CA ASN A 271 4.02 -29.95 -5.52
C ASN A 271 4.08 -29.75 -3.99
N ASP A 272 3.02 -29.21 -3.37
CA ASP A 272 2.97 -28.78 -1.97
C ASP A 272 3.88 -27.60 -1.62
N ALA A 273 4.23 -26.76 -2.61
CA ALA A 273 5.14 -25.62 -2.42
C ALA A 273 4.77 -24.66 -1.29
N TRP A 274 3.48 -24.55 -0.98
CA TRP A 274 2.94 -23.75 0.12
C TRP A 274 3.49 -24.15 1.50
N LYS A 275 4.05 -25.36 1.66
CA LYS A 275 4.58 -25.85 2.96
C LYS A 275 5.94 -25.27 3.33
N TRP A 276 6.71 -24.79 2.35
CA TRP A 276 8.06 -24.26 2.58
C TRP A 276 8.26 -22.85 2.06
N THR A 277 7.52 -22.46 1.02
CA THR A 277 7.64 -21.12 0.44
C THR A 277 7.07 -20.09 1.41
N GLY A 278 7.74 -18.95 1.55
CA GLY A 278 7.26 -17.82 2.31
C GLY A 278 7.23 -16.54 1.49
N ASN A 279 7.50 -15.40 2.13
CA ASN A 279 7.25 -14.07 1.57
C ASN A 279 5.75 -13.87 1.27
N VAL A 280 5.42 -13.32 0.10
CA VAL A 280 4.09 -12.79 -0.18
C VAL A 280 3.69 -11.76 0.89
N SER A 281 4.55 -10.78 1.08
CA SER A 281 4.44 -9.71 2.05
C SER A 281 3.50 -8.60 1.58
N THR A 282 2.78 -7.98 2.51
CA THR A 282 2.18 -6.66 2.30
C THR A 282 3.12 -5.57 2.79
N TRP A 283 4.18 -5.31 2.02
CA TRP A 283 5.16 -4.27 2.35
C TRP A 283 4.70 -2.89 1.86
N ALA A 284 3.79 -2.80 0.90
CA ALA A 284 3.14 -1.55 0.51
C ALA A 284 2.15 -1.08 1.61
N PRO A 285 1.92 0.23 1.76
CA PRO A 285 0.82 0.74 2.60
C PRO A 285 -0.53 0.23 2.12
N MET A 286 -1.48 0.13 3.05
CA MET A 286 -2.83 -0.35 2.79
C MET A 286 -3.80 0.83 2.60
N SER A 287 -4.98 0.53 2.08
CA SER A 287 -6.13 1.42 2.06
C SER A 287 -7.36 0.69 2.59
N ALA A 288 -8.42 1.42 2.89
CA ALA A 288 -9.67 0.86 3.40
C ALA A 288 -10.87 1.71 2.99
N ASP A 289 -12.03 1.05 2.90
CA ASP A 289 -13.33 1.70 2.82
C ASP A 289 -14.09 1.39 4.14
N PRO A 290 -14.11 2.33 5.10
CA PRO A 290 -14.76 2.12 6.39
C PRO A 290 -16.27 1.86 6.28
N GLU A 291 -16.94 2.35 5.21
CA GLU A 291 -18.37 2.14 5.00
C GLU A 291 -18.66 0.71 4.53
N LEU A 292 -17.78 0.15 3.70
CA LEU A 292 -17.89 -1.23 3.23
C LEU A 292 -17.35 -2.24 4.25
N GLY A 293 -16.63 -1.78 5.28
CA GLY A 293 -15.94 -2.64 6.25
C GLY A 293 -14.82 -3.44 5.61
N LEU A 294 -14.13 -2.87 4.61
CA LEU A 294 -13.09 -3.56 3.84
C LEU A 294 -11.73 -2.89 4.00
N VAL A 295 -10.69 -3.71 4.15
CA VAL A 295 -9.29 -3.31 4.00
C VAL A 295 -8.73 -3.95 2.71
N TYR A 296 -7.95 -3.17 1.96
CA TYR A 296 -7.34 -3.60 0.71
C TYR A 296 -5.82 -3.66 0.89
N ILE A 297 -5.27 -4.84 0.60
CA ILE A 297 -3.85 -5.12 0.68
C ILE A 297 -3.30 -5.46 -0.69
N ALA A 298 -2.02 -5.17 -0.89
CA ALA A 298 -1.29 -5.54 -2.09
C ALA A 298 -0.09 -6.40 -1.68
N THR A 299 0.07 -7.56 -2.33
CA THR A 299 1.11 -8.54 -2.01
C THR A 299 2.26 -8.50 -3.02
N ASP A 300 3.43 -8.96 -2.57
CA ASP A 300 4.62 -9.19 -3.39
C ASP A 300 4.72 -10.68 -3.86
N PRO A 301 5.72 -11.03 -4.67
CA PRO A 301 5.98 -12.41 -5.10
C PRO A 301 6.32 -13.37 -3.95
N PRO A 302 6.31 -14.69 -4.22
CA PRO A 302 6.84 -15.68 -3.30
C PRO A 302 8.36 -15.54 -3.09
N THR A 303 8.90 -16.38 -2.22
CA THR A 303 10.35 -16.41 -1.91
C THR A 303 11.17 -16.68 -3.19
N ILE A 304 12.13 -15.78 -3.49
CA ILE A 304 12.96 -15.71 -4.71
C ILE A 304 12.22 -15.02 -5.88
N ASP A 305 12.51 -13.72 -6.08
CA ASP A 305 11.73 -12.88 -7.02
C ASP A 305 11.91 -13.24 -8.51
N TYR A 306 13.01 -13.93 -8.86
CA TYR A 306 13.42 -14.15 -10.27
C TYR A 306 13.50 -15.64 -10.65
N PHE A 307 13.00 -16.54 -9.79
CA PHE A 307 12.96 -17.97 -10.08
C PHE A 307 11.85 -18.67 -9.29
N GLY A 308 10.89 -19.25 -10.00
CA GLY A 308 9.70 -19.92 -9.49
C GLY A 308 9.74 -21.44 -9.50
N GLY A 309 10.83 -22.07 -9.94
CA GLY A 309 10.94 -23.53 -10.02
C GLY A 309 10.79 -24.30 -8.69
N PHE A 310 10.88 -23.60 -7.54
CA PHE A 310 10.60 -24.19 -6.22
C PHE A 310 9.15 -24.02 -5.76
N HIS A 311 8.35 -23.26 -6.49
CA HIS A 311 6.94 -23.02 -6.23
C HIS A 311 6.11 -22.99 -7.53
N PRO A 312 6.02 -24.12 -8.26
CA PRO A 312 5.21 -24.17 -9.48
C PRO A 312 3.72 -23.86 -9.21
N GLY A 313 3.04 -23.37 -10.26
CA GLY A 313 1.64 -22.95 -10.22
C GLY A 313 1.46 -21.45 -10.09
N ASN A 314 0.21 -20.96 -10.10
CA ASN A 314 -0.08 -19.51 -10.06
C ASN A 314 0.25 -18.86 -8.71
N ASN A 315 0.42 -19.64 -7.64
CA ASN A 315 0.86 -19.17 -6.32
C ASN A 315 -0.06 -18.13 -5.65
N LEU A 316 -1.39 -18.29 -5.72
CA LEU A 316 -2.31 -17.36 -5.03
C LEU A 316 -2.06 -17.35 -3.51
N PHE A 317 -1.96 -16.22 -2.83
CA PHE A 317 -2.29 -14.85 -3.26
C PHE A 317 -1.05 -13.98 -3.54
N SER A 318 -0.04 -14.50 -4.24
CA SER A 318 1.11 -13.70 -4.67
C SER A 318 0.75 -12.65 -5.71
N THR A 319 1.50 -11.54 -5.70
CA THR A 319 1.35 -10.40 -6.61
C THR A 319 -0.12 -10.06 -6.90
N SER A 320 -0.89 -9.89 -5.82
CA SER A 320 -2.35 -9.77 -5.84
C SER A 320 -2.81 -8.52 -5.12
N ILE A 321 -4.03 -8.10 -5.45
CA ILE A 321 -4.86 -7.20 -4.65
C ILE A 321 -5.83 -8.08 -3.90
N VAL A 322 -5.89 -7.97 -2.58
CA VAL A 322 -6.82 -8.76 -1.75
C VAL A 322 -7.67 -7.82 -0.92
N ALA A 323 -8.99 -8.03 -0.94
CA ALA A 323 -9.93 -7.34 -0.08
C ALA A 323 -10.36 -8.27 1.06
N LEU A 324 -10.08 -7.84 2.28
CA LEU A 324 -10.43 -8.55 3.50
C LEU A 324 -11.55 -7.81 4.22
N ASP A 325 -12.47 -8.57 4.80
CA ASP A 325 -13.39 -8.05 5.80
C ASP A 325 -12.61 -7.58 7.03
N LEU A 326 -12.87 -6.36 7.46
CA LEU A 326 -12.08 -5.69 8.49
C LEU A 326 -12.21 -6.35 9.87
N GLU A 327 -13.40 -6.86 10.21
CA GLU A 327 -13.67 -7.42 11.54
C GLU A 327 -13.28 -8.89 11.64
N THR A 328 -13.37 -9.63 10.54
CA THR A 328 -13.21 -11.10 10.54
C THR A 328 -11.96 -11.60 9.84
N GLY A 329 -11.35 -10.78 8.97
CA GLY A 329 -10.24 -11.20 8.11
C GLY A 329 -10.67 -12.09 6.95
N GLU A 330 -11.97 -12.34 6.76
CA GLU A 330 -12.47 -13.17 5.67
C GLU A 330 -12.17 -12.53 4.31
N ARG A 331 -11.65 -13.33 3.37
CA ARG A 331 -11.40 -12.89 2.01
C ARG A 331 -12.73 -12.63 1.29
N ARG A 332 -12.98 -11.37 0.95
CA ARG A 332 -14.18 -10.94 0.22
C ARG A 332 -14.00 -11.11 -1.27
N TRP A 333 -12.88 -10.64 -1.81
CA TRP A 333 -12.46 -10.85 -3.19
C TRP A 333 -10.94 -10.69 -3.30
N HIS A 334 -10.38 -11.11 -4.42
CA HIS A 334 -8.99 -10.83 -4.77
C HIS A 334 -8.87 -10.71 -6.29
N PHE A 335 -7.78 -10.09 -6.75
CA PHE A 335 -7.38 -10.06 -8.15
C PHE A 335 -5.87 -10.24 -8.24
N GLN A 336 -5.40 -11.30 -8.91
CA GLN A 336 -3.97 -11.54 -9.12
C GLN A 336 -3.49 -10.77 -10.34
N THR A 337 -2.51 -9.88 -10.15
CA THR A 337 -1.98 -9.02 -11.22
C THR A 337 -0.83 -9.66 -12.01
N VAL A 338 -0.19 -10.69 -11.45
CA VAL A 338 0.80 -11.52 -12.14
C VAL A 338 0.60 -12.97 -11.72
N HIS A 339 0.38 -13.86 -12.69
CA HIS A 339 0.37 -15.30 -12.49
C HIS A 339 1.82 -15.81 -12.46
N HIS A 340 2.19 -16.55 -11.41
CA HIS A 340 3.54 -17.11 -11.26
C HIS A 340 4.66 -16.07 -11.47
N ASP A 341 4.75 -15.11 -10.55
CA ASP A 341 5.67 -13.98 -10.67
C ASP A 341 7.14 -14.41 -10.53
N ILE A 342 7.92 -14.14 -11.57
CA ILE A 342 9.37 -14.35 -11.65
C ILE A 342 10.10 -13.07 -12.14
N TRP A 343 9.47 -11.91 -11.99
CA TRP A 343 9.97 -10.63 -12.53
C TRP A 343 10.12 -9.55 -11.47
N ASN A 344 9.88 -9.88 -10.19
CA ASN A 344 9.80 -8.89 -9.12
C ASN A 344 8.75 -7.79 -9.41
N TYR A 345 7.60 -8.18 -9.98
CA TYR A 345 6.52 -7.27 -10.34
C TYR A 345 5.49 -7.10 -9.23
N ASP A 346 5.95 -7.04 -7.97
CA ASP A 346 5.11 -6.70 -6.82
C ASP A 346 4.30 -5.42 -7.03
N ASN A 347 3.23 -5.30 -6.26
CA ASN A 347 2.38 -4.11 -6.22
C ASN A 347 2.91 -3.12 -5.16
N PRO A 348 3.63 -2.05 -5.55
CA PRO A 348 4.43 -1.27 -4.59
C PRO A 348 3.65 -0.13 -3.94
N ALA A 349 2.42 0.11 -4.39
CA ALA A 349 1.59 1.23 -4.00
C ALA A 349 0.36 0.74 -3.23
N ALA A 350 -0.11 1.57 -2.28
CA ALA A 350 -1.42 1.37 -1.70
C ALA A 350 -2.50 1.45 -2.80
N PRO A 351 -3.50 0.54 -2.79
CA PRO A 351 -4.65 0.69 -3.68
C PRO A 351 -5.33 2.04 -3.43
N ASN A 352 -5.57 2.83 -4.47
CA ASN A 352 -6.20 4.15 -4.36
C ASN A 352 -7.70 4.01 -4.59
N LEU A 353 -8.53 4.46 -3.64
CA LEU A 353 -9.98 4.36 -3.77
C LEU A 353 -10.54 5.66 -4.33
N VAL A 354 -11.32 5.53 -5.39
CA VAL A 354 -11.89 6.66 -6.12
C VAL A 354 -13.32 6.35 -6.51
N ASP A 355 -14.16 7.38 -6.52
CA ASP A 355 -15.50 7.27 -7.08
C ASP A 355 -15.47 7.85 -8.50
N ILE A 356 -15.83 7.03 -9.48
CA ILE A 356 -15.80 7.39 -10.90
C ILE A 356 -17.18 7.18 -11.53
N THR A 357 -17.41 7.80 -12.69
CA THR A 357 -18.60 7.53 -13.50
C THR A 357 -18.16 6.93 -14.83
N VAL A 358 -18.68 5.76 -15.16
CA VAL A 358 -18.41 5.05 -16.42
C VAL A 358 -19.75 4.78 -17.10
N ASP A 359 -19.90 5.25 -18.34
CA ASP A 359 -21.14 5.13 -19.13
C ASP A 359 -22.41 5.60 -18.39
N GLY A 360 -22.26 6.67 -17.57
CA GLY A 360 -23.35 7.25 -16.78
C GLY A 360 -23.65 6.51 -15.46
N ARG A 361 -22.95 5.41 -15.15
CA ARG A 361 -23.09 4.69 -13.88
C ARG A 361 -22.00 5.11 -12.89
N PRO A 362 -22.35 5.51 -11.65
CA PRO A 362 -21.37 5.71 -10.59
C PRO A 362 -20.80 4.36 -10.14
N ILE A 363 -19.48 4.31 -9.95
CA ILE A 363 -18.74 3.12 -9.52
C ILE A 363 -17.82 3.52 -8.38
N LYS A 364 -17.90 2.76 -7.29
CA LYS A 364 -16.94 2.79 -6.19
C LYS A 364 -15.70 2.01 -6.62
N ALA A 365 -14.71 2.68 -7.21
CA ALA A 365 -13.55 2.02 -7.80
C ALA A 365 -12.35 1.96 -6.84
N LEU A 366 -11.49 0.97 -7.09
CA LEU A 366 -10.13 0.83 -6.59
C LEU A 366 -9.19 0.85 -7.80
N VAL A 367 -8.10 1.61 -7.69
CA VAL A 367 -7.05 1.70 -8.71
C VAL A 367 -5.74 1.22 -8.10
N GLN A 368 -5.19 0.14 -8.64
CA GLN A 368 -3.85 -0.35 -8.30
C GLN A 368 -2.88 -0.05 -9.43
N THR A 369 -1.91 0.84 -9.17
CA THR A 369 -0.76 1.05 -10.06
C THR A 369 0.33 0.02 -9.73
N THR A 370 0.95 -0.57 -10.76
CA THR A 370 1.85 -1.73 -10.59
C THR A 370 3.22 -1.52 -11.24
N LYS A 371 4.20 -2.36 -10.88
CA LYS A 371 5.50 -2.36 -11.57
C LYS A 371 5.42 -2.77 -13.04
N GLN A 372 4.31 -3.36 -13.47
CA GLN A 372 4.03 -3.65 -14.89
C GLN A 372 3.63 -2.38 -15.67
N SER A 373 3.60 -1.21 -15.04
CA SER A 373 3.16 0.06 -15.63
C SER A 373 1.68 0.07 -16.06
N PHE A 374 0.88 -0.79 -15.41
CA PHE A 374 -0.57 -0.83 -15.55
C PHE A 374 -1.27 -0.19 -14.37
N ALA A 375 -2.49 0.29 -14.63
CA ALA A 375 -3.46 0.62 -13.59
C ALA A 375 -4.63 -0.36 -13.68
N TYR A 376 -4.75 -1.26 -12.71
CA TYR A 376 -5.89 -2.16 -12.59
C TYR A 376 -7.03 -1.42 -11.90
N VAL A 377 -8.18 -1.32 -12.57
CA VAL A 377 -9.35 -0.61 -12.06
C VAL A 377 -10.49 -1.58 -11.83
N LEU A 378 -10.82 -1.78 -10.56
CA LEU A 378 -11.80 -2.75 -10.08
C LEU A 378 -12.91 -2.02 -9.31
N ASP A 379 -14.14 -2.54 -9.31
CA ASP A 379 -15.14 -2.15 -8.32
C ASP A 379 -14.65 -2.61 -6.94
N ARG A 380 -14.44 -1.69 -6.01
CA ARG A 380 -13.81 -2.00 -4.73
C ARG A 380 -14.69 -2.86 -3.82
N ALA A 381 -16.00 -2.90 -4.05
CA ALA A 381 -16.89 -3.76 -3.27
C ALA A 381 -16.86 -5.23 -3.73
N THR A 382 -16.64 -5.47 -5.03
CA THR A 382 -16.80 -6.81 -5.63
C THR A 382 -15.52 -7.41 -6.21
N GLY A 383 -14.52 -6.58 -6.53
CA GLY A 383 -13.33 -6.96 -7.28
C GLY A 383 -13.55 -7.13 -8.77
N GLU A 384 -14.76 -6.85 -9.27
CA GLU A 384 -15.06 -6.96 -10.71
C GLU A 384 -14.32 -5.87 -11.50
N PRO A 385 -13.69 -6.21 -12.64
CA PRO A 385 -13.05 -5.21 -13.48
C PRO A 385 -14.03 -4.16 -14.00
N VAL A 386 -13.67 -2.88 -13.88
CA VAL A 386 -14.47 -1.77 -14.44
C VAL A 386 -14.43 -1.77 -15.97
N TRP A 387 -13.26 -2.10 -16.53
CA TRP A 387 -13.06 -2.34 -17.96
C TRP A 387 -12.48 -3.74 -18.18
N PRO A 388 -12.59 -4.31 -19.39
CA PRO A 388 -12.03 -5.62 -19.67
C PRO A 388 -10.53 -5.70 -19.31
N ILE A 389 -10.18 -6.81 -18.67
CA ILE A 389 -8.80 -7.23 -18.46
C ILE A 389 -8.65 -8.54 -19.24
N GLU A 390 -7.76 -8.54 -20.22
CA GLU A 390 -7.61 -9.66 -21.17
C GLU A 390 -6.46 -10.56 -20.75
N GLU A 391 -6.69 -11.86 -20.68
CA GLU A 391 -5.63 -12.84 -20.62
C GLU A 391 -4.90 -12.91 -21.98
N ARG A 392 -3.63 -12.51 -22.01
CA ARG A 392 -2.83 -12.52 -23.24
C ARG A 392 -1.64 -13.46 -23.13
N PRO A 393 -1.30 -14.21 -24.20
CA PRO A 393 -0.09 -15.02 -24.23
C PRO A 393 1.16 -14.18 -23.98
N VAL A 394 2.08 -14.69 -23.16
CA VAL A 394 3.37 -14.06 -22.85
C VAL A 394 4.53 -15.00 -23.21
N PRO A 395 5.77 -14.48 -23.39
CA PRO A 395 6.94 -15.32 -23.60
C PRO A 395 7.09 -16.36 -22.48
N GLN A 396 7.57 -17.55 -22.84
CA GLN A 396 7.72 -18.66 -21.91
C GLN A 396 9.19 -18.88 -21.53
N SER A 397 9.44 -19.26 -20.28
CA SER A 397 10.80 -19.53 -19.80
C SER A 397 11.38 -20.79 -20.44
N ASP A 398 12.67 -20.74 -20.77
CA ASP A 398 13.50 -21.88 -21.17
C ASP A 398 14.51 -22.27 -20.07
N VAL A 399 14.45 -21.61 -18.91
CA VAL A 399 15.32 -21.89 -17.76
C VAL A 399 14.98 -23.27 -17.21
N PRO A 400 15.95 -24.19 -17.07
CA PRO A 400 15.69 -25.54 -16.56
C PRO A 400 15.06 -25.53 -15.17
N GLY A 401 13.92 -26.22 -15.04
CA GLY A 401 13.16 -26.30 -13.78
C GLY A 401 12.27 -25.09 -13.50
N GLU A 402 12.30 -24.06 -14.34
CA GLU A 402 11.38 -22.93 -14.29
C GLU A 402 10.12 -23.21 -15.10
N HIS A 403 9.02 -22.59 -14.68
CA HIS A 403 7.77 -22.53 -15.42
C HIS A 403 7.29 -21.08 -15.53
N THR A 404 6.45 -20.79 -16.51
CA THR A 404 5.78 -19.48 -16.63
C THR A 404 4.31 -19.73 -16.87
N SER A 405 3.45 -18.80 -16.43
CA SER A 405 2.04 -18.85 -16.82
C SER A 405 1.92 -18.71 -18.35
N PRO A 406 1.02 -19.47 -19.03
CA PRO A 406 0.77 -19.31 -20.45
C PRO A 406 0.26 -17.92 -20.84
N THR A 407 -0.50 -17.28 -19.94
CA THR A 407 -1.07 -15.95 -20.11
C THR A 407 -0.87 -15.07 -18.88
N GLN A 408 -0.99 -13.76 -19.07
CA GLN A 408 -1.04 -12.77 -17.99
C GLN A 408 -2.23 -11.83 -18.21
N PRO A 409 -2.73 -11.17 -17.14
CA PRO A 409 -3.80 -10.20 -17.26
C PRO A 409 -3.30 -8.86 -17.82
N PHE A 410 -3.96 -8.34 -18.86
CA PHE A 410 -3.68 -7.04 -19.46
C PHE A 410 -4.90 -6.12 -19.38
N PRO A 411 -4.92 -5.09 -18.53
CA PRO A 411 -6.03 -4.15 -18.49
C PRO A 411 -6.12 -3.37 -19.80
N THR A 412 -7.34 -3.24 -20.32
CA THR A 412 -7.59 -2.47 -21.55
C THR A 412 -7.66 -0.97 -21.31
N ARG A 413 -7.99 -0.55 -20.07
CA ARG A 413 -8.10 0.86 -19.65
C ARG A 413 -7.75 1.05 -18.17
N PRO A 414 -7.18 2.22 -17.81
CA PRO A 414 -6.57 3.19 -18.72
C PRO A 414 -5.38 2.59 -19.48
N ALA A 415 -4.85 3.31 -20.47
CA ALA A 415 -3.63 2.86 -21.14
C ALA A 415 -2.48 2.73 -20.12
N ALA A 416 -1.53 1.84 -20.40
CA ALA A 416 -0.30 1.76 -19.63
C ALA A 416 0.35 3.15 -19.52
N TYR A 417 0.84 3.48 -18.32
CA TYR A 417 1.44 4.80 -18.05
C TYR A 417 2.94 4.84 -18.30
N GLU A 418 3.54 3.70 -18.67
CA GLU A 418 4.94 3.58 -19.08
C GLU A 418 5.11 2.42 -20.09
N MET A 419 6.34 2.29 -20.61
CA MET A 419 6.88 1.24 -21.45
C MET A 419 6.44 -0.16 -21.00
N GLN A 420 6.15 -0.98 -22.01
CA GLN A 420 5.60 -2.33 -21.89
C GLN A 420 6.57 -3.37 -22.45
N GLY A 421 7.79 -3.35 -21.93
CA GLY A 421 8.93 -4.08 -22.45
C GLY A 421 10.04 -3.16 -22.94
N LEU A 422 11.06 -3.76 -23.52
CA LEU A 422 12.24 -3.08 -24.03
C LEU A 422 12.48 -3.48 -25.48
N THR A 423 12.73 -2.50 -26.34
CA THR A 423 13.12 -2.66 -27.74
C THR A 423 14.39 -1.88 -28.02
N LYS A 424 15.02 -2.11 -29.18
CA LYS A 424 16.18 -1.31 -29.59
C LYS A 424 15.84 0.16 -29.77
N ASP A 425 14.60 0.50 -30.12
CA ASP A 425 14.20 1.88 -30.36
C ASP A 425 14.16 2.69 -29.05
N ASP A 426 14.10 2.02 -27.90
CA ASP A 426 14.13 2.63 -26.57
C ASP A 426 15.55 2.95 -26.08
N LEU A 427 16.58 2.48 -26.80
CA LEU A 427 17.97 2.74 -26.44
C LEU A 427 18.37 4.19 -26.72
N ILE A 428 19.08 4.78 -25.75
CA ILE A 428 19.65 6.14 -25.83
C ILE A 428 20.37 6.33 -27.17
N ASP A 429 20.05 7.41 -27.87
CA ASP A 429 20.55 7.74 -29.20
C ASP A 429 21.15 9.15 -29.31
N PHE A 430 21.49 9.78 -28.17
CA PHE A 430 22.03 11.15 -28.13
C PHE A 430 23.26 11.37 -29.03
N THR A 431 24.06 10.31 -29.25
CA THR A 431 25.09 10.26 -30.29
C THR A 431 25.18 8.84 -30.89
N PRO A 432 25.72 8.68 -32.12
CA PRO A 432 25.96 7.36 -32.69
C PRO A 432 26.87 6.47 -31.84
N ALA A 433 27.83 7.05 -31.12
CA ALA A 433 28.73 6.31 -30.24
C ALA A 433 28.00 5.74 -29.01
N LEU A 434 27.16 6.55 -28.36
CA LEU A 434 26.34 6.10 -27.23
C LEU A 434 25.31 5.05 -27.67
N ARG A 435 24.74 5.21 -28.86
CA ARG A 435 23.83 4.20 -29.42
C ARG A 435 24.53 2.86 -29.63
N ALA A 436 25.72 2.86 -30.23
CA ALA A 436 26.51 1.65 -30.44
C ALA A 436 26.92 0.99 -29.11
N GLU A 437 27.28 1.78 -28.10
CA GLU A 437 27.57 1.28 -26.75
C GLU A 437 26.33 0.66 -26.09
N ALA A 438 25.17 1.30 -26.18
CA ALA A 438 23.91 0.77 -25.67
C ALA A 438 23.49 -0.54 -26.36
N GLU A 439 23.70 -0.63 -27.68
CA GLU A 439 23.44 -1.86 -28.44
C GLU A 439 24.38 -3.01 -28.08
N GLU A 440 25.67 -2.72 -27.84
CA GLU A 440 26.64 -3.70 -27.34
C GLU A 440 26.24 -4.21 -25.95
N ILE A 441 25.91 -3.31 -25.02
CA ILE A 441 25.43 -3.67 -23.68
C ILE A 441 24.18 -4.54 -23.78
N LEU A 442 23.17 -4.11 -24.54
CA LEU A 442 21.91 -4.85 -24.72
C LEU A 442 22.15 -6.25 -25.30
N SER A 443 23.19 -6.45 -26.12
CA SER A 443 23.49 -7.74 -26.74
C SER A 443 23.79 -8.86 -25.74
N HIS A 444 24.17 -8.52 -24.52
CA HIS A 444 24.44 -9.47 -23.44
C HIS A 444 23.17 -9.90 -22.68
N TYR A 445 22.04 -9.23 -22.87
CA TYR A 445 20.82 -9.44 -22.09
C TYR A 445 19.68 -10.00 -22.92
N ARG A 446 18.78 -10.72 -22.26
CA ARG A 446 17.47 -11.08 -22.81
C ARG A 446 16.52 -9.89 -22.64
N TYR A 447 15.92 -9.44 -23.73
CA TYR A 447 14.97 -8.33 -23.74
C TYR A 447 13.82 -8.62 -24.70
N GLY A 448 12.70 -7.92 -24.52
CA GLY A 448 11.51 -8.13 -25.33
C GLY A 448 10.26 -7.47 -24.73
N PRO A 449 9.06 -7.94 -25.08
CA PRO A 449 7.82 -7.42 -24.51
C PRO A 449 7.75 -7.62 -23.00
N LEU A 450 6.81 -6.95 -22.32
CA LEU A 450 6.48 -7.21 -20.92
C LEU A 450 6.33 -8.72 -20.67
N PHE A 451 6.80 -9.19 -19.51
CA PHE A 451 6.90 -10.61 -19.13
C PHE A 451 7.87 -11.45 -19.95
N THR A 452 8.86 -10.84 -20.60
CA THR A 452 10.04 -11.59 -21.07
C THR A 452 10.75 -12.20 -19.86
N PRO A 453 10.89 -13.54 -19.77
CA PRO A 453 11.48 -14.20 -18.60
C PRO A 453 12.99 -13.94 -18.51
N PRO A 454 13.58 -14.03 -17.30
CA PRO A 454 15.02 -13.97 -17.11
C PRO A 454 15.75 -15.09 -17.86
N SER A 455 17.07 -14.95 -18.03
CA SER A 455 17.94 -16.00 -18.59
C SER A 455 18.93 -16.52 -17.56
N ILE A 456 19.54 -17.68 -17.83
CA ILE A 456 20.66 -18.17 -17.00
C ILE A 456 21.99 -17.59 -17.47
N GLN A 457 23.00 -17.60 -16.61
CA GLN A 457 24.36 -17.26 -17.02
C GLN A 457 24.88 -18.28 -18.04
N GLY A 458 25.41 -17.80 -19.17
CA GLY A 458 25.89 -18.66 -20.25
C GLY A 458 24.75 -19.40 -20.96
N ALA A 459 23.59 -18.76 -21.09
CA ALA A 459 22.44 -19.35 -21.77
C ALA A 459 22.78 -19.73 -23.22
N PRO A 460 22.11 -20.76 -23.79
CA PRO A 460 22.38 -21.20 -25.16
C PRO A 460 22.16 -20.11 -26.24
N ASP A 461 21.37 -19.09 -25.93
CA ASP A 461 21.12 -17.92 -26.78
C ASP A 461 22.21 -16.84 -26.68
N GLY A 462 23.25 -17.06 -25.86
CA GLY A 462 24.38 -16.15 -25.67
C GLY A 462 24.16 -15.08 -24.61
N THR A 463 23.00 -15.05 -23.94
CA THR A 463 22.70 -14.08 -22.88
C THR A 463 23.36 -14.48 -21.55
N GLU A 464 23.71 -13.48 -20.75
CA GLU A 464 24.36 -13.64 -19.45
C GLU A 464 23.47 -13.12 -18.33
N ALA A 465 22.58 -13.98 -17.80
CA ALA A 465 21.76 -13.75 -16.60
C ALA A 465 21.21 -12.32 -16.45
N ALA A 466 20.02 -12.09 -17.02
CA ALA A 466 19.22 -10.90 -16.75
C ALA A 466 18.22 -11.16 -15.63
#